data_AF-A0A2V7GDY3-F1
#
_entry.id   AF-A0A2V7GDY3-F1
#
_cell.length_a   1.000
_cell.length_b   1.000
_cell.length_c   1.000
_cell.angle_alpha   90.00
_cell.angle_beta   90.00
_cell.angle_gamma   90.00
#
_symmetry.space_group_name_H-M   'P 1'
#
loop_
_entity.id
_entity.type
_entity.pdbx_description
1 polymer ?
#
loop_
_entity_poly.entity_id
_entity_poly.type
_entity_poly.pdbx_seq_one_letter_code
_entity_poly.pdbx_strand_id
1 'polypeptide(L)'
;MRWTTIRFLLLGLLPLSLVAAFGGWAAITVENVPDYVVARQPLDLSFMVRQHGVRPLGGLSPRVEAKSGNLETAVAASPGGETGRYRATLSLPEPGRWTITIRTGFGTSNVTLLPVLVVAPGAPVPAPLADAERGRRLFVAKGCVTCHLHRAVNETSIAVGPELTGRRFAPEYLARFLADPAAVIPPPSGAFGMPNLRLKPAEIAALTAFLNTVGQEASR
;
A
#
# COMPACT_ATOMS: atom_id res chain seq x y z
N MET A 1 -66.82 15.76 -36.95
CA MET A 1 -65.35 15.68 -37.07
C MET A 1 -64.77 15.37 -35.70
N ARG A 2 -64.34 14.13 -35.46
CA ARG A 2 -63.76 13.68 -34.17
C ARG A 2 -62.24 13.78 -34.27
N TRP A 3 -61.61 14.60 -33.45
CA TRP A 3 -60.15 14.69 -33.38
C TRP A 3 -59.65 13.71 -32.32
N THR A 4 -58.93 12.68 -32.76
CA THR A 4 -58.23 11.72 -31.91
C THR A 4 -56.88 12.29 -31.49
N THR A 5 -56.67 12.44 -30.18
CA THR A 5 -55.38 12.81 -29.60
C THR A 5 -54.44 11.60 -29.59
N ILE A 6 -53.38 11.64 -30.39
CA ILE A 6 -52.30 10.64 -30.35
C ILE A 6 -51.37 11.01 -29.18
N ARG A 7 -51.38 10.19 -28.13
CA ARG A 7 -50.42 10.24 -27.03
C ARG A 7 -49.14 9.55 -27.48
N PHE A 8 -48.09 10.31 -27.76
CA PHE A 8 -46.74 9.77 -27.91
C PHE A 8 -46.21 9.35 -26.53
N LEU A 9 -46.09 8.04 -26.31
CA LEU A 9 -45.39 7.47 -25.17
C LEU A 9 -43.89 7.52 -25.48
N LEU A 10 -43.19 8.54 -24.96
CA LEU A 10 -41.72 8.61 -25.00
C LEU A 10 -41.16 7.52 -24.08
N LEU A 11 -40.78 6.38 -24.65
CA LEU A 11 -39.94 5.39 -24.00
C LEU A 11 -38.54 6.01 -23.81
N GLY A 12 -38.26 6.51 -22.61
CA GLY A 12 -36.95 7.05 -22.27
C GLY A 12 -35.90 5.94 -22.31
N LEU A 13 -35.05 5.93 -23.33
CA LEU A 13 -33.76 5.23 -23.24
C LEU A 13 -32.93 5.93 -22.16
N LEU A 14 -32.82 5.32 -20.98
CA LEU A 14 -31.78 5.70 -20.04
C LEU A 14 -30.43 5.52 -20.75
N PRO A 15 -29.60 6.56 -20.87
CA PRO A 15 -28.24 6.36 -21.30
C PRO A 15 -27.58 5.46 -20.27
N LEU A 16 -27.16 4.27 -20.71
CA LEU A 16 -26.24 3.45 -19.95
C LEU A 16 -24.96 4.28 -19.85
N SER A 17 -24.80 5.02 -18.75
CA SER A 17 -23.60 5.79 -18.47
C SER A 17 -22.44 4.81 -18.39
N LEU A 18 -21.77 4.61 -19.52
CA LEU A 18 -20.46 3.97 -19.58
C LEU A 18 -19.52 4.94 -18.86
N VAL A 19 -19.41 4.82 -17.54
CA VAL A 19 -18.32 5.45 -16.80
C VAL A 19 -17.08 4.71 -17.23
N ALA A 20 -16.49 5.16 -18.34
CA ALA A 20 -15.16 4.75 -18.75
C ALA A 20 -14.25 4.89 -17.52
N ALA A 21 -13.45 3.86 -17.25
CA ALA A 21 -12.48 3.83 -16.19
C ALA A 21 -11.41 4.92 -16.39
N PHE A 22 -11.73 6.16 -16.06
CA PHE A 22 -10.76 7.20 -15.72
C PHE A 22 -10.33 7.08 -14.25
N GLY A 23 -10.47 5.88 -13.66
CA GLY A 23 -9.97 5.56 -12.34
C GLY A 23 -8.47 5.33 -12.44
N GLY A 24 -7.68 6.38 -12.21
CA GLY A 24 -6.22 6.25 -12.09
C GLY A 24 -5.81 5.23 -11.02
N TRP A 25 -4.51 5.03 -10.86
CA TRP A 25 -3.97 4.18 -9.80
C TRP A 25 -3.72 4.99 -8.52
N ALA A 26 -3.66 4.30 -7.38
CA ALA A 26 -3.24 4.88 -6.12
C ALA A 26 -2.15 4.05 -5.44
N ALA A 27 -1.21 4.72 -4.79
CA ALA A 27 -0.26 4.10 -3.88
C ALA A 27 -0.81 4.15 -2.46
N ILE A 28 -0.52 3.10 -1.68
CA ILE A 28 -0.88 2.98 -0.27
C ILE A 28 0.41 2.99 0.56
N THR A 29 0.50 3.87 1.55
CA THR A 29 1.63 3.95 2.49
C THR A 29 1.14 3.63 3.88
N VAL A 30 1.53 2.48 4.43
CA VAL A 30 1.28 2.11 5.83
C VAL A 30 2.26 2.84 6.74
N GLU A 31 1.74 3.56 7.74
CA GLU A 31 2.52 4.47 8.57
C GLU A 31 3.40 3.73 9.57
N ASN A 32 2.82 2.78 10.31
CA ASN A 32 3.52 1.94 11.28
C ASN A 32 3.31 0.48 10.91
N VAL A 33 4.39 -0.20 10.55
CA VAL A 33 4.39 -1.61 10.17
C VAL A 33 4.88 -2.40 11.39
N PRO A 34 4.06 -3.28 11.98
CA PRO A 34 4.49 -4.07 13.12
C PRO A 34 5.50 -5.16 12.70
N ASP A 35 6.51 -5.38 13.54
CA ASP A 35 7.44 -6.52 13.37
C ASP A 35 6.74 -7.85 13.67
N TYR A 36 5.88 -7.83 14.68
CA TYR A 36 5.00 -8.91 15.08
C TYR A 36 3.72 -8.33 15.71
N VAL A 37 2.70 -9.17 15.84
CA VAL A 37 1.42 -8.82 16.47
C VAL A 37 1.15 -9.83 17.59
N VAL A 38 0.45 -9.42 18.64
CA VAL A 38 -0.03 -10.35 19.68
C VAL A 38 -1.47 -10.72 19.38
N ALA A 39 -1.78 -12.01 19.34
CA ALA A 39 -3.12 -12.49 19.02
C ALA A 39 -4.16 -11.91 20.00
N ARG A 40 -5.35 -11.63 19.49
CA ARG A 40 -6.51 -11.04 20.18
C ARG A 40 -6.33 -9.62 20.69
N GLN A 41 -5.13 -9.04 20.60
CA GLN A 41 -4.91 -7.63 20.91
C GLN A 41 -5.33 -6.72 19.74
N PRO A 42 -5.78 -5.49 20.02
CA PRO A 42 -6.02 -4.49 18.98
C PRO A 42 -4.73 -4.18 18.22
N LEU A 43 -4.77 -4.34 16.90
CA LEU A 43 -3.77 -3.87 15.96
C LEU A 43 -4.33 -2.63 15.26
N ASP A 44 -3.79 -1.47 15.62
CA ASP A 44 -4.13 -0.20 14.96
C ASP A 44 -3.26 -0.01 13.71
N LEU A 45 -3.91 0.04 12.55
CA LEU A 45 -3.29 0.38 11.29
C LEU A 45 -3.72 1.78 10.86
N SER A 46 -2.75 2.60 10.48
CA SER A 46 -2.96 3.87 9.79
C SER A 46 -2.23 3.83 8.45
N PHE A 47 -2.88 4.31 7.40
CA PHE A 47 -2.31 4.35 6.07
C PHE A 47 -2.80 5.55 5.28
N MET A 48 -1.96 6.01 4.35
CA MET A 48 -2.30 7.06 3.41
C MET A 48 -2.50 6.50 2.00
N VAL A 49 -3.57 6.92 1.33
CA VAL A 49 -3.86 6.63 -0.07
C VAL A 49 -3.58 7.88 -0.91
N ARG A 50 -2.73 7.75 -1.94
CA ARG A 50 -2.40 8.85 -2.87
C ARG A 50 -2.65 8.44 -4.31
N GLN A 51 -3.53 9.17 -5.00
CA GLN A 51 -3.72 9.05 -6.44
C GLN A 51 -2.45 9.48 -7.17
N HIS A 52 -2.03 8.68 -8.14
CA HIS A 52 -0.78 8.86 -8.87
C HIS A 52 0.46 8.96 -7.96
N GLY A 53 0.39 8.38 -6.76
CA GLY A 53 1.47 8.35 -5.79
C GLY A 53 1.67 9.65 -5.01
N VAL A 54 1.09 10.76 -5.44
CA VAL A 54 1.34 12.08 -4.83
C VAL A 54 0.11 12.76 -4.23
N ARG A 55 -1.07 12.61 -4.83
CA ARG A 55 -2.25 13.41 -4.47
C ARG A 55 -3.07 12.67 -3.42
N PRO A 56 -3.20 13.17 -2.17
CA PRO A 56 -3.99 12.48 -1.15
C PRO A 56 -5.44 12.31 -1.60
N LEU A 57 -5.99 11.11 -1.40
CA LEU A 57 -7.29 10.71 -1.93
C LEU A 57 -8.27 10.39 -0.80
N GLY A 58 -9.14 11.34 -0.47
CA GLY A 58 -10.22 11.17 0.51
C GLY A 58 -11.50 10.58 -0.10
N GLY A 59 -12.54 10.41 0.73
CA GLY A 59 -13.87 9.97 0.29
C GLY A 59 -14.00 8.48 -0.07
N LEU A 60 -12.91 7.70 0.06
CA LEU A 60 -12.94 6.25 -0.12
C LEU A 60 -13.60 5.53 1.07
N SER A 61 -13.97 4.26 0.86
CA SER A 61 -14.42 3.33 1.90
C SER A 61 -13.52 2.09 1.94
N PRO A 62 -12.27 2.21 2.43
CA PRO A 62 -11.34 1.09 2.39
C PRO A 62 -11.74 -0.03 3.35
N ARG A 63 -11.27 -1.24 3.06
CA ARG A 63 -11.39 -2.42 3.92
C ARG A 63 -10.00 -2.99 4.17
N VAL A 64 -9.74 -3.38 5.42
CA VAL A 64 -8.54 -4.14 5.79
C VAL A 64 -8.96 -5.58 6.03
N GLU A 65 -8.32 -6.51 5.33
CA GLU A 65 -8.54 -7.95 5.40
C GLU A 65 -7.28 -8.62 5.91
N ALA A 66 -7.41 -9.67 6.72
CA ALA A 66 -6.28 -10.47 7.16
C ALA A 66 -6.59 -11.96 7.03
N LYS A 67 -5.61 -12.75 6.57
CA LYS A 67 -5.75 -14.19 6.30
C LYS A 67 -4.61 -15.01 6.88
N SER A 68 -4.93 -16.20 7.39
CA SER A 68 -3.97 -17.24 7.79
C SER A 68 -4.60 -18.62 7.58
N GLY A 69 -4.16 -19.35 6.53
CA GLY A 69 -4.82 -20.59 6.12
C GLY A 69 -6.30 -20.34 5.77
N ASN A 70 -7.21 -21.05 6.44
CA ASN A 70 -8.66 -20.89 6.28
C ASN A 70 -9.26 -19.79 7.18
N LEU A 71 -8.46 -19.16 8.04
CA LEU A 71 -8.92 -18.08 8.91
C LEU A 71 -8.89 -16.75 8.14
N GLU A 72 -9.96 -15.98 8.26
CA GLU A 72 -10.10 -14.65 7.69
C GLU A 72 -10.76 -13.70 8.70
N THR A 73 -10.30 -12.45 8.73
CA THR A 73 -10.96 -11.35 9.42
C THR A 73 -10.90 -10.11 8.56
N ALA A 74 -11.90 -9.24 8.67
CA ALA A 74 -11.94 -8.00 7.91
C ALA A 74 -12.67 -6.90 8.66
N VAL A 75 -12.16 -5.68 8.54
CA VAL A 75 -12.70 -4.47 9.17
C VAL A 75 -12.78 -3.34 8.16
N ALA A 76 -13.80 -2.49 8.28
CA ALA A 76 -13.85 -1.24 7.52
C ALA A 76 -12.82 -0.26 8.10
N ALA A 77 -12.16 0.50 7.24
CA ALA A 77 -11.33 1.61 7.66
C ALA A 77 -12.15 2.90 7.67
N SER A 78 -11.95 3.73 8.69
CA SER A 78 -12.53 5.06 8.79
C SER A 78 -11.55 6.14 8.30
N PRO A 79 -12.03 7.31 7.85
CA PRO A 79 -11.18 8.46 7.59
C PRO A 79 -10.34 8.84 8.82
N GLY A 80 -9.07 9.18 8.58
CA GLY A 80 -8.16 9.73 9.56
C GLY A 80 -8.31 11.26 9.69
N GLY A 81 -7.40 11.87 10.43
CA GLY A 81 -7.42 13.32 10.69
C GLY A 81 -6.95 14.22 9.55
N GLU A 82 -6.64 13.67 8.37
CA GLU A 82 -6.27 14.44 7.18
C GLU A 82 -6.71 13.71 5.90
N THR A 83 -6.88 14.45 4.80
CA THR A 83 -7.34 13.91 3.52
C THR A 83 -6.46 12.75 3.06
N GLY A 84 -7.09 11.63 2.73
CA GLY A 84 -6.43 10.44 2.22
C GLY A 84 -5.77 9.56 3.28
N ARG A 85 -5.77 9.97 4.55
CA ARG A 85 -5.40 9.09 5.66
C ARG A 85 -6.61 8.29 6.11
N TYR A 86 -6.39 7.04 6.45
CA TYR A 86 -7.40 6.12 6.94
C TYR A 86 -6.86 5.34 8.14
N ARG A 87 -7.77 4.86 8.98
CA ARG A 87 -7.46 4.05 10.16
C ARG A 87 -8.35 2.83 10.23
N ALA A 88 -7.79 1.72 10.69
CA ALA A 88 -8.54 0.51 10.98
C ALA A 88 -7.92 -0.16 12.21
N THR A 89 -8.79 -0.66 13.09
CA THR A 89 -8.38 -1.47 14.23
C THR A 89 -8.86 -2.89 13.97
N LEU A 90 -7.94 -3.84 13.83
CA LEU A 90 -8.24 -5.25 13.66
C LEU A 90 -7.74 -6.06 14.85
N SER A 91 -8.30 -7.25 15.04
CA SER A 91 -7.80 -8.24 16.00
C SER A 91 -7.56 -9.55 15.27
N LEU A 92 -6.36 -10.11 15.42
CA LEU A 92 -5.97 -11.37 14.79
C LEU A 92 -6.18 -12.51 15.80
N PRO A 93 -7.11 -13.45 15.56
CA PRO A 93 -7.61 -14.34 16.61
C PRO A 93 -6.59 -15.37 17.10
N GLU A 94 -5.74 -15.85 16.19
CA GLU A 94 -4.85 -16.99 16.43
C GLU A 94 -3.39 -16.67 16.08
N PRO A 95 -2.41 -17.25 16.83
CA PRO A 95 -1.01 -17.21 16.45
C PRO A 95 -0.76 -17.84 15.07
N GLY A 96 0.28 -17.36 14.38
CA GLY A 96 0.63 -17.86 13.04
C GLY A 96 1.15 -16.75 12.14
N ARG A 97 1.29 -17.06 10.84
CA ARG A 97 1.70 -16.07 9.84
C ARG A 97 0.46 -15.54 9.13
N TRP A 98 0.20 -14.25 9.29
CA TRP A 98 -0.96 -13.58 8.73
C TRP A 98 -0.56 -12.65 7.60
N THR A 99 -1.30 -12.70 6.50
CA THR A 99 -1.20 -11.73 5.40
C THR A 99 -2.28 -10.69 5.60
N ILE A 100 -1.92 -9.39 5.53
CA ILE A 100 -2.87 -8.28 5.67
C ILE A 100 -2.98 -7.57 4.32
N THR A 101 -4.20 -7.41 3.81
CA THR A 101 -4.51 -6.73 2.56
C THR A 101 -5.35 -5.49 2.83
N ILE A 102 -4.90 -4.33 2.34
CA ILE A 102 -5.66 -3.09 2.34
C ILE A 102 -6.28 -2.92 0.96
N ARG A 103 -7.60 -2.99 0.89
CA ARG A 103 -8.38 -2.70 -0.32
C ARG A 103 -8.92 -1.28 -0.23
N THR A 104 -8.53 -0.42 -1.17
CA THR A 104 -8.90 1.00 -1.10
C THR A 104 -10.31 1.29 -1.60
N GLY A 105 -10.86 0.41 -2.45
CA GLY A 105 -12.08 0.70 -3.22
C GLY A 105 -11.86 1.67 -4.39
N PHE A 106 -10.60 2.05 -4.68
CA PHE A 106 -10.24 2.92 -5.79
C PHE A 106 -9.57 2.14 -6.93
N GLY A 107 -10.35 1.82 -7.96
CA GLY A 107 -9.89 0.97 -9.06
C GLY A 107 -9.41 -0.39 -8.56
N THR A 108 -8.24 -0.83 -9.02
CA THR A 108 -7.56 -2.06 -8.57
C THR A 108 -6.47 -1.80 -7.52
N SER A 109 -6.45 -0.61 -6.93
CA SER A 109 -5.37 -0.16 -6.03
C SER A 109 -5.50 -0.83 -4.67
N ASN A 110 -4.65 -1.83 -4.43
CA ASN A 110 -4.59 -2.60 -3.19
C ASN A 110 -3.13 -2.75 -2.77
N VAL A 111 -2.88 -2.99 -1.48
CA VAL A 111 -1.57 -3.47 -1.03
C VAL A 111 -1.75 -4.69 -0.13
N THR A 112 -1.00 -5.74 -0.43
CA THR A 112 -0.91 -6.95 0.39
C THR A 112 0.45 -6.95 1.07
N LEU A 113 0.47 -6.84 2.40
CA LEU A 113 1.69 -6.85 3.18
C LEU A 113 2.31 -8.25 3.19
N LEU A 114 3.63 -8.30 3.35
CA LEU A 114 4.32 -9.56 3.60
C LEU A 114 3.84 -10.19 4.91
N PRO A 115 3.81 -11.53 5.03
CA PRO A 115 3.20 -12.17 6.20
C PRO A 115 3.83 -11.70 7.51
N VAL A 116 2.99 -11.19 8.43
CA VAL A 116 3.37 -10.78 9.77
C VAL A 116 3.24 -11.97 10.72
N LEU A 117 4.19 -12.09 11.65
CA LEU A 117 4.11 -13.09 12.71
C LEU A 117 3.13 -12.61 13.77
N VAL A 118 2.16 -13.45 14.09
CA VAL A 118 1.25 -13.28 15.23
C VAL A 118 1.66 -14.28 16.31
N VAL A 119 1.94 -13.78 17.51
CA VAL A 119 2.33 -14.60 18.67
C VAL A 119 1.18 -14.74 19.65
N ALA A 120 1.18 -15.80 20.46
CA ALA A 120 0.20 -15.96 21.54
C ALA A 120 0.35 -14.86 22.61
N PRO A 121 -0.74 -14.47 23.30
CA PRO A 121 -0.64 -13.62 24.48
C PRO A 121 0.32 -14.23 25.51
N GLY A 122 1.27 -13.43 26.01
CA GLY A 122 2.27 -13.89 26.98
C GLY A 122 3.42 -14.70 26.39
N ALA A 123 3.47 -14.92 25.08
CA ALA A 123 4.64 -15.51 24.44
C ALA A 123 5.85 -14.56 24.53
N PRO A 124 7.10 -15.10 24.53
CA PRO A 124 8.29 -14.28 24.45
C PRO A 124 8.27 -13.38 23.21
N VAL A 125 8.82 -12.17 23.35
CA VAL A 125 9.00 -11.25 22.23
C VAL A 125 9.91 -11.92 21.19
N PRO A 126 9.49 -12.00 19.90
CA PRO A 126 10.33 -12.55 18.86
C PRO A 126 11.66 -11.81 18.73
N ALA A 127 12.69 -12.51 18.26
CA ALA A 127 13.94 -11.86 17.91
C ALA A 127 13.71 -10.74 16.87
N PRO A 128 14.42 -9.61 16.97
CA PRO A 128 14.33 -8.54 15.99
C PRO A 128 14.62 -9.03 14.57
N LEU A 129 13.89 -8.50 13.59
CA LEU A 129 14.18 -8.75 12.18
C LEU A 129 15.53 -8.17 11.79
N ALA A 130 16.28 -8.87 10.94
CA ALA A 130 17.43 -8.30 10.25
C ALA A 130 17.00 -7.07 9.43
N ASP A 131 17.86 -6.05 9.34
CA ASP A 131 17.53 -4.78 8.68
C ASP A 131 17.09 -4.96 7.23
N ALA A 132 17.69 -5.89 6.49
CA ALA A 132 17.28 -6.19 5.12
C ALA A 132 15.86 -6.80 5.04
N GLU A 133 15.46 -7.66 5.99
CA GLU A 133 14.09 -8.20 6.03
C GLU A 133 13.09 -7.13 6.48
N ARG A 134 13.47 -6.27 7.43
CA ARG A 134 12.67 -5.09 7.80
C ARG A 134 12.49 -4.16 6.60
N GLY A 135 13.56 -3.90 5.85
CA GLY A 135 13.53 -3.11 4.61
C GLY A 135 12.65 -3.72 3.54
N ARG A 136 12.70 -5.05 3.37
CA ARG A 136 11.84 -5.79 2.44
C ARG A 136 10.35 -5.60 2.76
N ARG A 137 10.00 -5.67 4.05
CA ARG A 137 8.63 -5.39 4.54
C ARG A 137 8.23 -3.94 4.30
N LEU A 138 9.12 -3.00 4.61
CA LEU A 138 8.88 -1.58 4.39
C LEU A 138 8.70 -1.24 2.91
N PHE A 139 9.45 -1.88 2.01
CA PHE A 139 9.34 -1.63 0.57
C PHE A 139 7.93 -1.91 0.04
N VAL A 140 7.30 -3.00 0.52
CA VAL A 140 5.90 -3.30 0.22
C VAL A 140 4.97 -2.34 0.95
N ALA A 141 5.12 -2.21 2.27
CA ALA A 141 4.18 -1.50 3.11
C ALA A 141 4.15 0.02 2.87
N LYS A 142 5.27 0.63 2.48
CA LYS A 142 5.35 2.06 2.16
C LYS A 142 4.84 2.38 0.75
N GLY A 143 4.52 1.34 -0.03
CA GLY A 143 3.95 1.47 -1.37
C GLY A 143 4.98 1.57 -2.49
N CYS A 144 6.27 1.33 -2.23
CA CYS A 144 7.34 1.41 -3.24
C CYS A 144 7.07 0.47 -4.40
N VAL A 145 6.51 -0.72 -4.13
CA VAL A 145 6.09 -1.73 -5.12
C VAL A 145 5.08 -1.24 -6.15
N THR A 146 4.36 -0.14 -5.86
CA THR A 146 3.43 0.45 -6.82
C THR A 146 4.23 0.90 -8.04
N CYS A 147 5.26 1.72 -7.84
CA CYS A 147 6.02 2.34 -8.92
C CYS A 147 7.27 1.55 -9.33
N HIS A 148 7.90 0.85 -8.38
CA HIS A 148 9.16 0.15 -8.58
C HIS A 148 8.98 -1.36 -8.59
N LEU A 149 9.70 -2.05 -9.48
CA LEU A 149 9.82 -3.49 -9.45
C LEU A 149 11.03 -3.89 -8.59
N HIS A 150 10.84 -4.85 -7.69
CA HIS A 150 11.90 -5.56 -7.00
C HIS A 150 11.50 -7.04 -6.84
N ARG A 151 12.17 -7.93 -7.57
CA ARG A 151 11.75 -9.33 -7.75
C ARG A 151 11.65 -10.16 -6.46
N ALA A 152 12.29 -9.72 -5.37
CA ALA A 152 12.13 -10.34 -4.05
C ALA A 152 10.74 -10.13 -3.39
N VAL A 153 9.89 -9.25 -3.94
CA VAL A 153 8.58 -8.91 -3.34
C VAL A 153 7.44 -8.69 -4.34
N ASN A 154 7.74 -8.38 -5.60
CA ASN A 154 6.73 -8.26 -6.65
C ASN A 154 7.28 -8.69 -8.01
N GLU A 155 6.37 -9.15 -8.89
CA GLU A 155 6.68 -9.51 -10.28
C GLU A 155 6.37 -8.35 -11.25
N THR A 156 5.44 -7.47 -10.88
CA THR A 156 4.99 -6.35 -11.70
C THR A 156 4.88 -5.06 -10.90
N SER A 157 4.94 -3.94 -11.61
CA SER A 157 4.66 -2.59 -11.11
C SER A 157 4.04 -1.78 -12.25
N ILE A 158 3.55 -0.57 -11.97
CA ILE A 158 3.12 0.36 -13.03
C ILE A 158 4.31 1.02 -13.76
N ALA A 159 5.55 0.64 -13.43
CA ALA A 159 6.80 1.05 -14.09
C ALA A 159 7.03 2.58 -14.20
N VAL A 160 6.52 3.35 -13.24
CA VAL A 160 6.81 4.80 -13.12
C VAL A 160 8.23 5.04 -12.60
N GLY A 161 8.71 4.18 -11.70
CA GLY A 161 10.08 4.21 -11.20
C GLY A 161 10.96 3.15 -11.86
N PRO A 162 12.29 3.29 -11.84
CA PRO A 162 13.19 2.25 -12.35
C PRO A 162 13.03 0.94 -11.58
N GLU A 163 13.32 -0.17 -12.25
CA GLU A 163 13.47 -1.48 -11.64
C GLU A 163 14.70 -1.50 -10.72
N LEU A 164 14.54 -2.01 -9.50
CA LEU A 164 15.54 -1.88 -8.43
C LEU A 164 16.23 -3.20 -8.07
N THR A 165 15.81 -4.34 -8.64
CA THR A 165 16.40 -5.65 -8.33
C THR A 165 17.89 -5.67 -8.63
N GLY A 166 18.71 -6.11 -7.66
CA GLY A 166 20.15 -6.29 -7.84
C GLY A 166 20.94 -5.00 -8.09
N ARG A 167 20.30 -3.84 -7.99
CA ARG A 167 21.00 -2.55 -8.03
C ARG A 167 21.83 -2.35 -6.77
N ARG A 168 22.83 -1.50 -6.88
CA ARG A 168 23.63 -1.03 -5.74
C ARG A 168 23.72 0.48 -5.78
N PHE A 169 23.55 1.08 -4.62
CA PHE A 169 23.62 2.51 -4.42
C PHE A 169 24.57 2.79 -3.26
N ALA A 170 25.31 3.91 -3.34
CA ALA A 170 26.03 4.41 -2.17
C ALA A 170 25.02 4.64 -1.02
N PRO A 171 25.21 4.04 0.17
CA PRO A 171 24.24 4.12 1.25
C PRO A 171 23.86 5.57 1.62
N GLU A 172 24.82 6.48 1.60
CA GLU A 172 24.63 7.90 1.94
C GLU A 172 23.85 8.65 0.86
N TYR A 173 24.00 8.24 -0.41
CA TYR A 173 23.17 8.77 -1.49
C TYR A 173 21.72 8.30 -1.33
N LEU A 174 21.51 7.01 -1.11
CA LEU A 174 20.18 6.44 -0.98
C LEU A 174 19.46 6.97 0.25
N ALA A 175 20.15 7.13 1.38
CA ALA A 175 19.58 7.71 2.59
C ALA A 175 19.11 9.16 2.38
N ARG A 176 19.92 10.00 1.72
CA ARG A 176 19.52 11.38 1.37
C ARG A 176 18.34 11.40 0.40
N PHE A 177 18.37 10.56 -0.62
CA PHE A 177 17.28 10.45 -1.60
C PHE A 177 15.97 10.01 -0.95
N LEU A 178 15.98 9.01 -0.08
CA LEU A 178 14.78 8.53 0.62
C LEU A 178 14.22 9.55 1.63
N ALA A 179 15.09 10.40 2.21
CA ALA A 179 14.67 11.46 3.13
C ALA A 179 13.95 12.61 2.40
N ASP A 180 14.45 13.00 1.22
CA ASP A 180 13.83 14.03 0.38
C ASP A 180 14.10 13.80 -1.12
N PRO A 181 13.25 13.00 -1.81
CA PRO A 181 13.51 12.62 -3.20
C PRO A 181 13.60 13.83 -4.14
N ALA A 182 12.74 14.83 -3.96
CA ALA A 182 12.67 15.99 -4.84
C ALA A 182 13.87 16.95 -4.67
N ALA A 183 14.52 16.95 -3.50
CA ALA A 183 15.74 17.73 -3.28
C ALA A 183 16.97 17.11 -3.96
N VAL A 184 16.97 15.79 -4.17
CA VAL A 184 18.10 15.06 -4.78
C VAL A 184 17.88 14.82 -6.27
N ILE A 185 16.67 14.42 -6.68
CA ILE A 185 16.25 14.31 -8.08
C ILE A 185 14.94 15.11 -8.24
N PRO A 186 15.03 16.37 -8.67
CA PRO A 186 13.85 17.18 -8.95
C PRO A 186 13.03 16.58 -10.10
N PRO A 187 11.69 16.53 -9.99
CA PRO A 187 10.86 16.09 -11.11
C PRO A 187 10.94 17.11 -12.26
N PRO A 188 10.83 16.67 -13.53
CA PRO A 188 10.65 17.58 -14.65
C PRO A 188 9.40 18.45 -14.46
N SER A 189 9.41 19.66 -15.04
CA SER A 189 8.28 20.58 -14.99
C SER A 189 6.99 19.91 -15.44
N GLY A 190 5.96 19.91 -14.59
CA GLY A 190 4.65 19.31 -14.88
C GLY A 190 4.56 17.79 -14.69
N ALA A 191 5.64 17.11 -14.26
CA ALA A 191 5.63 15.69 -13.96
C ALA A 191 5.60 15.43 -12.44
N PHE A 192 5.08 14.26 -12.06
CA PHE A 192 5.15 13.78 -10.67
C PHE A 192 6.44 12.99 -10.44
N GLY A 193 7.19 13.37 -9.41
CA GLY A 193 8.36 12.63 -8.94
C GLY A 193 8.02 11.60 -7.86
N MET A 194 9.04 10.91 -7.35
CA MET A 194 8.87 10.07 -6.17
C MET A 194 8.39 10.94 -4.99
N PRO A 195 7.28 10.58 -4.32
CA PRO A 195 6.76 11.37 -3.21
C PRO A 195 7.69 11.30 -2.01
N ASN A 196 7.76 12.39 -1.22
CA ASN A 196 8.35 12.33 0.11
C ASN A 196 7.38 11.60 1.05
N LEU A 197 7.73 10.37 1.43
CA LEU A 197 6.92 9.52 2.31
C LEU A 197 7.13 9.82 3.80
N ARG A 198 7.97 10.80 4.14
CA ARG A 198 8.34 11.18 5.51
C ARG A 198 8.86 9.98 6.32
N LEU A 199 9.73 9.19 5.68
CA LEU A 199 10.32 7.99 6.28
C LEU A 199 11.14 8.33 7.53
N LYS A 200 11.04 7.51 8.56
CA LYS A 200 11.85 7.63 9.78
C LYS A 200 13.29 7.21 9.49
N PRO A 201 14.31 7.70 10.22
CA PRO A 201 15.71 7.30 10.01
C PRO A 201 15.93 5.78 10.03
N ALA A 202 15.29 5.06 10.95
CA ALA A 202 15.36 3.59 11.01
C ALA A 202 14.71 2.90 9.79
N GLU A 203 13.66 3.49 9.22
CA GLU A 203 13.03 2.96 8.00
C GLU A 203 13.94 3.18 6.79
N ILE A 204 14.60 4.34 6.70
CA ILE A 204 15.58 4.65 5.66
C ILE A 204 16.77 3.69 5.73
N ALA A 205 17.30 3.43 6.93
CA ALA A 205 18.41 2.49 7.12
C ALA A 205 18.02 1.08 6.67
N ALA A 206 16.85 0.59 7.09
CA ALA A 206 16.34 -0.72 6.71
C ALA A 206 16.09 -0.84 5.20
N LEU A 207 15.43 0.16 4.58
CA LEU A 207 15.22 0.21 3.13
C LEU A 207 16.55 0.23 2.36
N THR A 208 17.54 0.97 2.86
CA THR A 208 18.89 1.02 2.28
C THR A 208 19.56 -0.35 2.35
N ALA A 209 19.46 -1.05 3.49
CA ALA A 209 19.98 -2.40 3.65
C ALA A 209 19.33 -3.37 2.66
N PHE A 210 18.00 -3.33 2.51
CA PHE A 210 17.26 -4.17 1.55
C PHE A 210 17.62 -3.89 0.10
N LEU A 211 17.59 -2.63 -0.32
CA LEU A 211 17.83 -2.22 -1.71
C LEU A 211 19.25 -2.52 -2.20
N ASN A 212 20.21 -2.65 -1.27
CA ASN A 212 21.58 -3.03 -1.56
C ASN A 212 21.85 -4.53 -1.36
N THR A 213 20.82 -5.35 -1.11
CA THR A 213 21.00 -6.81 -1.15
C THR A 213 21.35 -7.24 -2.57
N VAL A 214 22.51 -7.88 -2.71
CA VAL A 214 22.81 -8.66 -3.90
C VAL A 214 21.80 -9.79 -3.93
N GLY A 215 21.12 -9.99 -5.06
CA GLY A 215 20.05 -10.99 -5.21
C GLY A 215 20.46 -12.34 -4.62
N GLN A 216 20.18 -12.53 -3.33
CA GLN A 216 20.16 -13.83 -2.71
C GLN A 216 18.84 -14.39 -3.16
N GLU A 217 18.94 -15.26 -4.15
CA GLU A 217 17.88 -16.08 -4.67
C GLU A 217 16.95 -16.53 -3.54
N ALA A 218 15.66 -16.58 -3.88
CA ALA A 218 14.65 -17.28 -3.12
C ALA A 218 15.18 -18.65 -2.65
N SER A 219 15.63 -18.74 -1.39
CA SER A 219 15.88 -20.01 -0.73
C SER A 219 15.97 -19.82 0.79
N ARG A 220 14.82 -19.91 1.45
CA ARG A 220 14.52 -20.83 2.57
C ARG A 220 13.10 -20.58 3.09
#